data_AF-F1T6Z4-F1
#
_entry.id   AF-F1T6Z4-F1
#
_cell.length_a   1.000
_cell.length_b   1.000
_cell.length_c   1.000
_cell.angle_alpha   90.00
_cell.angle_beta   90.00
_cell.angle_gamma   90.00
#
_symmetry.space_group_name_H-M   'P 1'
#
loop_
_entity.id
_entity.type
_entity.pdbx_description
1 polymer ?
#
loop_
_entity_poly.entity_id
_entity_poly.type
_entity_poly.pdbx_seq_one_letter_code
_entity_poly.pdbx_strand_id
1 'polypeptide(L)'
;MSAVCSQQPSIKDKVTDIDIAHMSATALGYIHWGIPKNKGYYSLGDLGGWLLDLLQMFGNYRRVAKDQDLSKWLKEHLGSKTDGQGFGYDDVLADADAYLIVSSMKKDNSDTRFSKSISQLYQLSKRERIKMFYQERFNSSKDNVISAFTKLADRIDFAPLENVKEGLLKQAAKTDVLPTRAEAKILGQMYAEFMAS
;
A
#
# COMPACT_ATOMS: atom_id res chain seq x y z
N MET A 1 27.28 15.20 -0.80
CA MET A 1 25.99 15.85 -1.15
C MET A 1 26.31 17.02 -2.06
N SER A 2 25.77 17.06 -3.28
CA SER A 2 26.10 18.12 -4.25
C SER A 2 25.49 19.47 -3.81
N ALA A 3 26.18 20.56 -4.12
CA ALA A 3 25.82 21.93 -3.76
C ALA A 3 24.44 22.40 -4.28
N VAL A 4 23.82 21.62 -5.16
CA VAL A 4 22.47 21.87 -5.69
C VAL A 4 21.39 21.51 -4.67
N CYS A 5 21.60 20.45 -3.88
CA CYS A 5 20.62 20.01 -2.87
C CYS A 5 20.48 21.00 -1.70
N SER A 6 21.53 21.76 -1.39
CA SER A 6 21.53 22.75 -0.29
C SER A 6 20.93 24.11 -0.69
N GLN A 7 20.68 24.35 -1.98
CA GLN A 7 20.08 25.60 -2.48
C GLN A 7 18.59 25.47 -2.81
N GLN A 8 18.03 24.25 -2.83
CA GLN A 8 16.60 24.09 -3.03
C GLN A 8 15.87 24.54 -1.76
N PRO A 9 14.85 25.43 -1.87
CA PRO A 9 13.95 25.68 -0.74
C PRO A 9 13.38 24.34 -0.28
N SER A 10 13.12 24.20 1.03
CA SER A 10 12.43 23.01 1.52
C SER A 10 11.02 22.95 0.92
N ILE A 11 10.90 22.29 -0.23
CA ILE A 11 9.62 22.04 -0.91
C ILE A 11 8.78 21.09 -0.06
N LYS A 12 9.44 20.22 0.72
CA LYS A 12 8.80 19.29 1.65
C LYS A 12 7.88 20.00 2.65
N ASP A 13 8.28 21.18 3.12
CA ASP A 13 7.48 21.96 4.08
C ASP A 13 6.35 22.76 3.40
N LYS A 14 6.29 22.78 2.07
CA LYS A 14 5.29 23.51 1.28
C LYS A 14 4.19 22.63 0.70
N VAL A 15 4.36 21.31 0.75
CA VAL A 15 3.39 20.33 0.25
C VAL A 15 2.83 19.57 1.44
N THR A 16 1.69 20.03 1.97
CA THR A 16 1.07 19.47 3.18
C THR A 16 0.02 18.41 2.90
N ASP A 17 -0.48 18.35 1.66
CA ASP A 17 -1.66 17.54 1.31
C ASP A 17 -1.30 16.14 0.75
N ILE A 18 0.00 15.83 0.69
CA ILE A 18 0.56 14.61 0.10
C ILE A 18 1.61 14.07 1.07
N ASP A 19 1.48 12.81 1.48
CA ASP A 19 2.56 12.12 2.18
C ASP A 19 3.64 11.70 1.17
N ILE A 20 4.54 12.65 0.88
CA ILE A 20 5.65 12.45 -0.04
C ILE A 20 6.59 11.34 0.47
N ALA A 21 6.78 11.24 1.78
CA ALA A 21 7.73 10.29 2.35
C ALA A 21 7.23 8.86 2.19
N HIS A 22 5.98 8.59 2.57
CA HIS A 22 5.34 7.29 2.37
C HIS A 22 5.31 6.94 0.88
N MET A 23 4.78 7.83 0.03
CA MET A 23 4.67 7.58 -1.42
C MET A 23 6.03 7.27 -2.05
N SER A 24 7.10 7.98 -1.65
CA SER A 24 8.44 7.75 -2.17
C SER A 24 9.00 6.40 -1.74
N ALA A 25 8.74 5.96 -0.50
CA ALA A 25 9.16 4.66 0.00
C ALA A 25 8.45 3.53 -0.76
N THR A 26 7.11 3.62 -0.92
CA THR A 26 6.33 2.66 -1.70
C THR A 26 6.78 2.62 -3.17
N ALA A 27 7.02 3.79 -3.79
CA ALA A 27 7.47 3.89 -5.17
C ALA A 27 8.85 3.25 -5.36
N LEU A 28 9.78 3.48 -4.43
CA LEU A 28 11.09 2.86 -4.43
C LEU A 28 10.99 1.33 -4.34
N GLY A 29 10.06 0.83 -3.52
CA GLY A 29 9.70 -0.59 -3.44
C GLY A 29 9.33 -1.17 -4.81
N TYR A 30 8.39 -0.53 -5.52
CA TYR A 30 7.98 -0.97 -6.86
C TYR A 30 9.07 -0.82 -7.93
N ILE A 31 9.92 0.21 -7.84
CA ILE A 31 11.04 0.40 -8.77
C ILE A 31 12.07 -0.72 -8.62
N HIS A 32 12.46 -1.05 -7.38
CA HIS A 32 13.49 -2.05 -7.14
C HIS A 32 13.00 -3.49 -7.29
N TRP A 33 11.80 -3.76 -6.81
CA TRP A 33 11.30 -5.14 -6.69
C TRP A 33 10.17 -5.48 -7.65
N GLY A 34 9.71 -4.50 -8.42
CA GLY A 34 8.74 -4.70 -9.49
C GLY A 34 7.29 -4.72 -9.03
N ILE A 35 6.42 -4.83 -10.03
CA ILE A 35 4.96 -4.92 -9.90
C ILE A 35 4.58 -6.34 -10.35
N PRO A 36 3.68 -7.05 -9.65
CA PRO A 36 3.36 -8.42 -10.00
C PRO A 36 2.58 -8.46 -11.32
N LYS A 37 2.93 -9.42 -12.18
CA LYS A 37 2.21 -9.67 -13.44
C LYS A 37 0.81 -10.21 -13.18
N ASN A 38 0.70 -11.15 -12.22
CA ASN A 38 -0.58 -11.68 -11.78
C ASN A 38 -1.20 -10.74 -10.73
N LYS A 39 -2.41 -10.24 -11.02
CA LYS A 39 -3.10 -9.25 -10.19
C LYS A 39 -3.54 -9.79 -8.83
N GLY A 40 -3.74 -11.10 -8.70
CA GLY A 40 -4.03 -11.77 -7.44
C GLY A 40 -2.81 -12.22 -6.64
N TYR A 41 -1.60 -11.86 -7.09
CA TYR A 41 -0.34 -12.14 -6.39
C TYR A 41 0.20 -10.84 -5.83
N TYR A 42 1.05 -10.91 -4.81
CA TYR A 42 1.81 -9.77 -4.33
C TYR A 42 3.25 -9.81 -4.85
N SER A 43 3.96 -8.69 -4.71
CA SER A 43 5.39 -8.53 -4.95
C SER A 43 6.05 -7.92 -3.72
N LEU A 44 7.38 -7.98 -3.63
CA LEU A 44 8.11 -7.22 -2.60
C LEU A 44 7.91 -5.70 -2.74
N GLY A 45 7.53 -5.20 -3.92
CA GLY A 45 7.14 -3.80 -4.10
C GLY A 45 5.87 -3.45 -3.33
N ASP A 46 4.91 -4.39 -3.24
CA ASP A 46 3.69 -4.20 -2.45
C ASP A 46 3.97 -4.16 -0.94
N LEU A 47 5.03 -4.84 -0.47
CA LEU A 47 5.47 -4.77 0.95
C LEU A 47 6.02 -3.39 1.34
N GLY A 48 6.41 -2.57 0.37
CA GLY A 48 6.85 -1.20 0.61
C GLY A 48 5.70 -0.24 0.93
N GLY A 49 4.45 -0.70 0.88
CA GLY A 49 3.24 0.09 1.08
C GLY A 49 2.07 -0.79 1.55
N TRP A 50 0.94 -0.69 0.86
CA TRP A 50 -0.39 -1.21 1.25
C TRP A 50 -0.41 -2.59 1.92
N LEU A 51 0.43 -3.51 1.46
CA LEU A 51 0.45 -4.87 1.98
C LEU A 51 0.97 -4.92 3.42
N LEU A 52 1.96 -4.08 3.73
CA LEU A 52 2.52 -3.96 5.07
C LEU A 52 1.65 -3.07 5.97
N ASP A 53 1.07 -2.00 5.45
CA ASP A 53 0.17 -1.14 6.23
C ASP A 53 -1.10 -1.88 6.66
N LEU A 54 -1.69 -2.68 5.76
CA LEU A 54 -2.83 -3.53 6.11
C LEU A 54 -2.45 -4.59 7.17
N LEU A 55 -1.21 -5.10 7.13
CA LEU A 55 -0.70 -6.01 8.15
C LEU A 55 -0.43 -5.29 9.49
N GLN A 56 0.06 -4.05 9.46
CA GLN A 56 0.25 -3.21 10.64
C GLN A 56 -1.08 -2.87 11.30
N MET A 57 -2.09 -2.57 10.49
CA MET A 57 -3.46 -2.35 10.95
C MET A 57 -4.02 -3.60 11.64
N PHE A 58 -3.80 -4.80 11.09
CA PHE A 58 -4.14 -6.06 11.78
C PHE A 58 -3.42 -6.19 13.13
N GLY A 59 -2.10 -5.97 13.16
CA GLY A 59 -1.36 -6.04 14.40
C GLY A 59 -1.88 -5.05 15.45
N ASN A 60 -2.33 -3.87 15.01
CA ASN A 60 -2.95 -2.90 15.89
C ASN A 60 -4.30 -3.35 16.43
N TYR A 61 -5.19 -3.88 15.58
CA TYR A 61 -6.41 -4.54 16.01
C TYR A 61 -6.13 -5.61 17.08
N ARG A 62 -5.11 -6.44 16.91
CA ARG A 62 -4.74 -7.47 17.91
C ARG A 62 -4.36 -6.89 19.26
N ARG A 63 -3.77 -5.69 19.30
CA ARG A 63 -3.36 -5.04 20.54
C ARG A 63 -4.52 -4.32 21.25
N VAL A 64 -5.38 -3.64 20.49
CA VAL A 64 -6.33 -2.68 21.07
C VAL A 64 -7.80 -3.09 20.96
N ALA A 65 -8.14 -4.04 20.09
CA ALA A 65 -9.52 -4.34 19.72
C ALA A 65 -9.79 -5.82 19.41
N LYS A 66 -8.92 -6.76 19.84
CA LYS A 66 -9.00 -8.19 19.49
C LYS A 66 -10.33 -8.88 19.81
N ASP A 67 -11.09 -8.34 20.75
CA ASP A 67 -12.38 -8.90 21.20
C ASP A 67 -13.58 -8.29 20.43
N GLN A 68 -13.33 -7.35 19.51
CA GLN A 68 -14.33 -6.75 18.64
C GLN A 68 -14.43 -7.51 17.31
N ASP A 69 -15.54 -7.34 16.59
CA ASP A 69 -15.66 -7.86 15.23
C ASP A 69 -14.68 -7.14 14.28
N LEU A 70 -13.79 -7.91 13.65
CA LEU A 70 -12.73 -7.38 12.79
C LEU A 70 -13.28 -6.59 11.60
N SER A 71 -14.36 -7.05 10.97
CA SER A 71 -14.93 -6.38 9.79
C SER A 71 -15.52 -5.02 10.16
N LYS A 72 -16.27 -4.96 11.25
CA LYS A 72 -16.82 -3.72 11.79
C LYS A 72 -15.71 -2.75 12.18
N TRP A 73 -14.69 -3.22 12.89
CA TRP A 73 -13.56 -2.40 13.30
C TRP A 73 -12.80 -1.83 12.08
N LEU A 74 -12.52 -2.66 11.07
CA LEU A 74 -11.89 -2.20 9.83
C LEU A 74 -12.74 -1.16 9.10
N LYS A 75 -14.07 -1.31 9.07
CA LYS A 75 -14.97 -0.34 8.44
C LYS A 75 -14.89 1.05 9.08
N GLU A 76 -14.59 1.12 10.37
CA GLU A 76 -14.50 2.37 11.12
C GLU A 76 -13.12 3.04 10.98
N HIS A 77 -12.05 2.24 10.87
CA HIS A 77 -10.67 2.74 10.94
C HIS A 77 -9.90 2.74 9.61
N LEU A 78 -10.19 1.81 8.69
CA LEU A 78 -9.41 1.65 7.46
C LEU A 78 -9.60 2.87 6.54
N GLY A 79 -8.49 3.52 6.20
CA GLY A 79 -8.55 4.74 5.39
C GLY A 79 -9.28 5.88 6.08
N SER A 80 -9.37 5.85 7.41
CA SER A 80 -9.91 6.96 8.21
C SER A 80 -8.96 8.16 8.15
N LYS A 81 -9.54 9.36 8.11
CA LYS A 81 -8.78 10.63 8.15
C LYS A 81 -8.40 11.07 9.57
N THR A 82 -9.06 10.51 10.57
CA THR A 82 -8.92 10.93 11.98
C THR A 82 -8.30 9.85 12.83
N ASP A 83 -8.58 8.58 12.52
CA ASP A 83 -8.14 7.46 13.33
C ASP A 83 -7.86 6.22 12.46
N GLY A 84 -6.85 6.35 11.61
CA GLY A 84 -6.43 5.31 10.64
C GLY A 84 -5.90 4.03 11.28
N GLN A 85 -5.60 4.04 12.59
CA GLN A 85 -5.11 2.89 13.37
C GLN A 85 -3.99 2.09 12.67
N GLY A 86 -3.08 2.79 11.97
CA GLY A 86 -1.94 2.22 11.24
C GLY A 86 -2.09 2.18 9.72
N PHE A 87 -3.29 2.40 9.17
CA PHE A 87 -3.49 2.53 7.71
C PHE A 87 -4.54 3.59 7.39
N GLY A 88 -4.14 4.85 7.49
CA GLY A 88 -5.01 6.02 7.33
C GLY A 88 -5.29 6.39 5.87
N TYR A 89 -6.14 7.39 5.66
CA TYR A 89 -6.50 7.82 4.30
C TYR A 89 -5.29 8.26 3.47
N ASP A 90 -4.36 8.98 4.09
CA ASP A 90 -3.19 9.52 3.39
C ASP A 90 -2.17 8.41 3.05
N ASP A 91 -2.04 7.38 3.89
CA ASP A 91 -1.24 6.18 3.57
C ASP A 91 -1.83 5.44 2.37
N VAL A 92 -3.15 5.16 2.37
CA VAL A 92 -3.82 4.49 1.25
C VAL A 92 -3.65 5.29 -0.05
N LEU A 93 -3.72 6.62 0.03
CA LEU A 93 -3.52 7.49 -1.13
C LEU A 93 -2.06 7.48 -1.58
N ALA A 94 -1.10 7.53 -0.66
CA ALA A 94 0.33 7.50 -0.96
C ALA A 94 0.71 6.20 -1.67
N ASP A 95 0.17 5.07 -1.23
CA ASP A 95 0.37 3.77 -1.86
C ASP A 95 -0.22 3.69 -3.26
N ALA A 96 -1.45 4.18 -3.42
CA ALA A 96 -2.13 4.25 -4.70
C ALA A 96 -1.32 5.11 -5.69
N ASP A 97 -0.91 6.31 -5.26
CA ASP A 97 -0.17 7.25 -6.08
C ASP A 97 1.20 6.68 -6.47
N ALA A 98 1.91 6.05 -5.52
CA ALA A 98 3.18 5.38 -5.77
C ALA A 98 3.07 4.29 -6.84
N TYR A 99 2.08 3.40 -6.72
CA TYR A 99 1.84 2.35 -7.69
C TYR A 99 1.56 2.93 -9.08
N LEU A 100 0.66 3.92 -9.17
CA LEU A 100 0.21 4.49 -10.44
C LEU A 100 1.34 5.25 -11.14
N ILE A 101 2.16 5.99 -10.39
CA ILE A 101 3.35 6.67 -10.93
C ILE A 101 4.32 5.64 -11.50
N VAL A 102 4.69 4.61 -10.75
CA VAL A 102 5.66 3.61 -11.22
C VAL A 102 5.09 2.78 -12.38
N SER A 103 3.80 2.42 -12.33
CA SER A 103 3.10 1.74 -13.43
C SER A 103 3.14 2.57 -14.71
N SER A 104 2.85 3.87 -14.62
CA SER A 104 2.90 4.82 -15.74
C SER A 104 4.33 4.97 -16.29
N MET A 105 5.33 5.17 -15.42
CA MET A 105 6.74 5.27 -15.82
C MET A 105 7.28 4.01 -16.49
N LYS A 106 6.72 2.83 -16.22
CA LYS A 106 7.11 1.58 -16.92
C LYS A 106 6.52 1.46 -18.32
N LYS A 107 5.46 2.22 -18.61
CA LYS A 107 4.81 2.27 -19.94
C LYS A 107 5.41 3.37 -20.83
N ASP A 108 6.16 4.32 -20.27
CA ASP A 108 6.79 5.45 -20.97
C ASP A 108 8.32 5.39 -20.85
N ASN A 109 9.03 5.44 -21.99
CA ASN A 109 10.49 5.42 -22.06
C ASN A 109 11.13 6.81 -22.23
N SER A 110 10.36 7.89 -22.17
CA SER A 110 10.86 9.26 -22.29
C SER A 110 11.54 9.76 -21.02
N ASP A 111 12.49 10.69 -21.18
CA ASP A 111 13.22 11.32 -20.06
C ASP A 111 12.29 12.14 -19.14
N THR A 112 11.10 12.49 -19.63
CA THR A 112 10.08 13.25 -18.90
C THR A 112 8.99 12.37 -18.28
N ARG A 113 9.13 11.05 -18.32
CA ARG A 113 8.12 10.10 -17.82
C ARG A 113 7.69 10.37 -16.39
N PHE A 114 8.61 10.68 -15.48
CA PHE A 114 8.27 10.93 -14.08
C PHE A 114 7.39 12.18 -13.91
N SER A 115 7.81 13.31 -14.50
CA SER A 115 7.04 14.55 -14.44
C SER A 115 5.69 14.41 -15.13
N LYS A 116 5.62 13.69 -16.27
CA LYS A 116 4.36 13.40 -16.96
C LYS A 116 3.42 12.54 -16.10
N SER A 117 3.93 11.47 -15.48
CA SER A 117 3.13 10.59 -14.63
C SER A 117 2.52 11.35 -13.46
N ILE A 118 3.29 12.22 -12.78
CA ILE A 118 2.78 13.08 -11.72
C ILE A 118 1.77 14.09 -12.28
N SER A 119 2.13 14.86 -13.32
CA SER A 119 1.25 15.90 -13.86
C SER A 119 -0.10 15.37 -14.35
N GLN A 120 -0.14 14.15 -14.89
CA GLN A 120 -1.38 13.49 -15.31
C GLN A 120 -2.16 12.96 -14.11
N LEU A 121 -1.50 12.25 -13.19
CA LEU A 121 -2.15 11.63 -12.04
C LEU A 121 -2.82 12.68 -11.14
N TYR A 122 -2.17 13.81 -10.91
CA TYR A 122 -2.66 14.86 -10.00
C TYR A 122 -3.77 15.74 -10.60
N GLN A 123 -4.18 15.51 -11.85
CA GLN A 123 -5.43 16.05 -12.41
C GLN A 123 -6.67 15.34 -11.85
N LEU A 124 -6.48 14.13 -11.32
CA LEU A 124 -7.56 13.33 -10.72
C LEU A 124 -7.73 13.68 -9.25
N SER A 125 -8.97 13.63 -8.78
CA SER A 125 -9.28 13.71 -7.35
C SER A 125 -8.62 12.56 -6.58
N LYS A 126 -8.34 12.78 -5.29
CA LYS A 126 -7.76 11.75 -4.40
C LYS A 126 -8.53 10.42 -4.47
N ARG A 127 -9.86 10.48 -4.57
CA ARG A 127 -10.72 9.29 -4.67
C ARG A 127 -10.60 8.57 -6.00
N GLU A 128 -10.55 9.30 -7.12
CA GLU A 128 -10.35 8.71 -8.46
C GLU A 128 -9.02 7.98 -8.54
N ARG A 129 -7.96 8.49 -7.89
CA ARG A 129 -6.66 7.82 -7.84
C ARG A 129 -6.72 6.50 -7.08
N ILE A 130 -7.40 6.44 -5.95
CA ILE A 130 -7.62 5.18 -5.21
C ILE A 130 -8.42 4.17 -6.06
N LYS A 131 -9.48 4.61 -6.76
CA LYS A 131 -10.23 3.74 -7.68
C LYS A 131 -9.38 3.25 -8.85
N MET A 132 -8.55 4.13 -9.41
CA MET A 132 -7.63 3.79 -10.49
C MET A 132 -6.56 2.80 -10.03
N PHE A 133 -6.05 2.93 -8.80
CA PHE A 133 -5.17 1.94 -8.20
C PHE A 133 -5.86 0.58 -8.09
N TYR A 134 -7.08 0.51 -7.58
CA TYR A 134 -7.84 -0.75 -7.51
C TYR A 134 -8.04 -1.40 -8.89
N GLN A 135 -8.34 -0.58 -9.90
CA GLN A 135 -8.47 -1.02 -11.27
C GLN A 135 -7.13 -1.52 -11.84
N GLU A 136 -6.07 -0.72 -11.79
CA GLU A 136 -4.79 -1.10 -12.41
C GLU A 136 -4.09 -2.22 -11.65
N ARG A 137 -4.06 -2.19 -10.31
CA ARG A 137 -3.34 -3.17 -9.49
C ARG A 137 -4.08 -4.49 -9.35
N PHE A 138 -5.41 -4.47 -9.28
CA PHE A 138 -6.22 -5.63 -8.94
C PHE A 138 -7.31 -5.96 -9.98
N ASN A 139 -7.36 -5.28 -11.12
CA ASN A 139 -8.44 -5.41 -12.12
C ASN A 139 -9.84 -5.17 -11.52
N SER A 140 -9.94 -4.28 -10.53
CA SER A 140 -11.18 -4.04 -9.77
C SER A 140 -11.80 -5.32 -9.18
N SER A 141 -10.98 -6.33 -8.90
CA SER A 141 -11.43 -7.62 -8.36
C SER A 141 -11.09 -7.74 -6.88
N LYS A 142 -12.13 -7.93 -6.07
CA LYS A 142 -12.00 -8.22 -4.64
C LYS A 142 -11.22 -9.51 -4.41
N ASP A 143 -11.45 -10.52 -5.24
CA ASP A 143 -10.77 -11.81 -5.13
C ASP A 143 -9.26 -11.67 -5.37
N ASN A 144 -8.84 -10.73 -6.24
CA ASN A 144 -7.41 -10.45 -6.44
C ASN A 144 -6.77 -9.82 -5.18
N VAL A 145 -7.46 -8.91 -4.50
CA VAL A 145 -6.98 -8.31 -3.24
C VAL A 145 -6.88 -9.37 -2.15
N ILE A 146 -7.95 -10.18 -1.97
CA ILE A 146 -8.00 -11.29 -1.01
C ILE A 146 -6.86 -12.28 -1.29
N SER A 147 -6.69 -12.70 -2.55
CA SER A 147 -5.65 -13.64 -2.95
C SER A 147 -4.26 -13.10 -2.65
N ALA A 148 -3.98 -11.84 -3.01
CA ALA A 148 -2.67 -11.23 -2.79
C ALA A 148 -2.33 -11.16 -1.30
N PHE A 149 -3.27 -10.72 -0.46
CA PHE A 149 -3.04 -10.60 0.99
C PHE A 149 -2.96 -11.97 1.69
N THR A 150 -3.85 -12.90 1.32
CA THR A 150 -3.87 -14.25 1.91
C THR A 150 -2.57 -14.98 1.61
N LYS A 151 -1.97 -14.82 0.42
CA LYS A 151 -0.68 -15.42 0.08
C LYS A 151 0.47 -14.96 0.97
N LEU A 152 0.44 -13.71 1.45
CA LEU A 152 1.39 -13.23 2.46
C LEU A 152 1.16 -13.95 3.79
N ALA A 153 -0.10 -14.01 4.24
CA ALA A 153 -0.48 -14.58 5.54
C ALA A 153 -0.23 -16.10 5.62
N ASP A 154 -0.60 -16.84 4.56
CA ASP A 154 -0.51 -18.29 4.46
C ASP A 154 0.92 -18.78 4.22
N ARG A 155 1.89 -17.89 4.03
CA ARG A 155 3.32 -18.22 3.89
C ARG A 155 3.68 -19.04 2.65
N ILE A 156 2.71 -19.28 1.77
CA ILE A 156 2.80 -20.16 0.60
C ILE A 156 3.88 -19.66 -0.40
N ASP A 157 4.10 -18.35 -0.48
CA ASP A 157 5.01 -17.74 -1.46
C ASP A 157 6.34 -17.21 -0.87
N PHE A 158 6.76 -17.66 0.33
CA PHE A 158 8.14 -17.35 0.80
C PHE A 158 9.22 -18.15 0.04
N ALA A 159 8.83 -19.17 -0.72
CA ALA A 159 9.77 -20.08 -1.38
C ALA A 159 10.70 -19.43 -2.44
N PRO A 160 10.31 -18.40 -3.22
CA PRO A 160 11.24 -17.64 -4.05
C PRO A 160 11.80 -16.39 -3.34
N LEU A 161 11.33 -16.09 -2.11
CA LEU A 161 11.63 -14.88 -1.37
C LEU A 161 12.31 -15.25 -0.04
N GLU A 162 13.56 -15.74 -0.11
CA GLU A 162 14.40 -16.05 1.07
C GLU A 162 14.51 -14.88 2.08
N ASN A 163 14.15 -13.65 1.66
CA ASN A 163 14.38 -12.42 2.40
C ASN A 163 13.26 -12.00 3.37
N VAL A 164 12.02 -12.47 3.22
CA VAL A 164 10.91 -12.03 4.09
C VAL A 164 10.61 -13.12 5.11
N LYS A 165 11.35 -13.09 6.21
CA LYS A 165 11.14 -14.00 7.33
C LYS A 165 9.86 -13.62 8.08
N GLU A 166 9.09 -14.62 8.51
CA GLU A 166 7.90 -14.43 9.36
C GLU A 166 8.14 -13.47 10.54
N GLY A 167 9.31 -13.58 11.19
CA GLY A 167 9.69 -12.71 12.29
C GLY A 167 9.72 -11.22 11.92
N LEU A 168 10.13 -10.88 10.69
CA LEU A 168 10.13 -9.49 10.21
C LEU A 168 8.70 -8.98 9.99
N LEU A 169 7.81 -9.81 9.47
CA LEU A 169 6.40 -9.45 9.29
C LEU A 169 5.71 -9.25 10.64
N LYS A 170 5.97 -10.11 11.61
CA LYS A 170 5.51 -9.97 13.00
C LYS A 170 6.04 -8.69 13.66
N GLN A 171 7.33 -8.41 13.47
CA GLN A 171 7.96 -7.19 13.99
C GLN A 171 7.34 -5.95 13.37
N ALA A 172 7.14 -5.93 12.05
CA ALA A 172 6.49 -4.83 11.36
C ALA A 172 5.06 -4.62 11.87
N ALA A 173 4.31 -5.71 12.02
CA ALA A 173 2.95 -5.69 12.54
C ALA A 173 2.89 -5.36 14.05
N LYS A 174 4.01 -5.45 14.77
CA LYS A 174 4.11 -5.34 16.24
C LYS A 174 3.15 -6.31 16.95
N THR A 175 3.10 -7.55 16.47
CA THR A 175 2.29 -8.65 17.02
C THR A 175 3.08 -9.95 16.95
N ASP A 176 2.80 -10.86 17.87
CA ASP A 176 3.38 -12.21 17.95
C ASP A 176 2.74 -13.21 16.96
N VAL A 177 1.58 -12.85 16.41
CA VAL A 177 0.82 -13.65 15.44
C VAL A 177 0.61 -12.90 14.12
N LEU A 178 0.61 -13.66 13.02
CA LEU A 178 0.11 -13.22 11.72
C LEU A 178 -1.39 -13.51 11.62
N PRO A 179 -2.15 -12.83 10.74
CA PRO A 179 -3.57 -13.11 10.58
C PRO A 179 -3.79 -14.56 10.14
N THR A 180 -4.82 -15.19 10.71
CA THR A 180 -5.34 -16.45 10.18
C THR A 180 -5.86 -16.25 8.76
N ARG A 181 -6.03 -17.34 8.00
CA ARG A 181 -6.60 -17.26 6.64
C ARG A 181 -7.98 -16.59 6.60
N ALA A 182 -8.79 -16.78 7.64
CA ALA A 182 -10.10 -16.14 7.76
C ALA A 182 -9.96 -14.63 8.00
N GLU A 183 -9.09 -14.21 8.91
CA GLU A 183 -8.80 -12.78 9.17
C GLU A 183 -8.17 -12.11 7.94
N ALA A 184 -7.24 -12.79 7.26
CA ALA A 184 -6.61 -12.31 6.03
C ALA A 184 -7.63 -12.09 4.90
N LYS A 185 -8.61 -12.99 4.77
CA LYS A 185 -9.72 -12.81 3.84
C LYS A 185 -10.56 -11.57 4.18
N ILE A 186 -10.86 -11.36 5.46
CA ILE A 186 -11.61 -10.18 5.92
C ILE A 186 -10.82 -8.90 5.62
N LEU A 187 -9.54 -8.85 5.96
CA LEU A 187 -8.65 -7.71 5.69
C LEU A 187 -8.63 -7.35 4.20
N GLY A 188 -8.37 -8.33 3.33
CA GLY A 188 -8.36 -8.12 1.89
C GLY A 188 -9.72 -7.70 1.32
N GLN A 189 -10.82 -8.27 1.85
CA GLN A 189 -12.17 -7.88 1.47
C GLN A 189 -12.48 -6.44 1.84
N MET A 190 -12.23 -6.04 3.10
CA MET A 190 -12.53 -4.69 3.58
C MET A 190 -11.69 -3.64 2.85
N TYR A 191 -10.44 -3.96 2.51
CA TYR A 191 -9.61 -3.07 1.71
C TYR A 191 -10.13 -2.92 0.27
N ALA A 192 -10.54 -4.00 -0.38
CA ALA A 192 -11.17 -3.92 -1.70
C ALA A 192 -12.46 -3.08 -1.67
N GLU A 193 -13.31 -3.26 -0.66
CA GLU A 193 -14.53 -2.48 -0.48
C GLU A 193 -14.22 -0.99 -0.25
N PHE A 194 -13.23 -0.69 0.60
CA PHE A 194 -12.76 0.68 0.79
C PHE A 194 -12.33 1.31 -0.53
N MET A 195 -11.55 0.62 -1.37
CA MET A 195 -11.07 1.16 -2.64
C MET A 195 -12.14 1.23 -3.74
N ALA A 196 -13.22 0.47 -3.63
CA ALA A 196 -14.32 0.49 -4.60
C ALA A 196 -15.32 1.64 -4.37
N SER A 197 -15.53 2.07 -3.12
CA SER A 197 -16.53 3.09 -2.72
C SER A 197 -16.44 4.42 -3.49
#